data_AF-A0A4Q3IT79-F1
#
_entry.id   AF-A0A4Q3IT79-F1
#
_cell.length_a   1.000
_cell.length_b   1.000
_cell.length_c   1.000
_cell.angle_alpha   90.00
_cell.angle_beta   90.00
_cell.angle_gamma   90.00
#
_symmetry.space_group_name_H-M   'P 1'
#
loop_
_entity.id
_entity.type
_entity.pdbx_description
1 polymer ?
#
loop_
_entity_poly.entity_id
_entity_poly.type
_entity_poly.pdbx_seq_one_letter_code
_entity_poly.pdbx_strand_id
1 'polypeptide(L)' 'MRNTKNDEDPAGPAGGVVAVTRALSLMEAFAVGESTLSLAEMSRRAGMHKTTALRLARTLALSQY' A
#
# COMPACT_ATOMS: atom_id res chain seq x y z
N MET A 1 31.13 -4.38 -30.35
CA MET A 1 29.91 -4.94 -29.72
C MET A 1 29.59 -4.07 -28.50
N ARG A 2 28.58 -3.20 -28.60
CA ARG A 2 28.08 -2.40 -27.48
C ARG A 2 27.18 -3.29 -26.64
N ASN A 3 27.42 -3.37 -25.34
CA ASN A 3 26.39 -3.84 -24.42
C ASN A 3 26.25 -2.81 -23.30
N THR A 4 25.48 -1.77 -23.59
CA THR A 4 24.86 -0.90 -22.61
C THR A 4 23.91 -1.75 -21.77
N LYS A 5 24.39 -2.25 -20.63
CA LYS A 5 23.48 -2.57 -19.53
C LYS A 5 22.95 -1.22 -19.06
N ASN A 6 21.74 -0.88 -19.47
CA ASN A 6 20.93 0.06 -18.72
C ASN A 6 20.68 -0.62 -17.38
N ASP A 7 21.48 -0.28 -16.38
CA ASP A 7 21.10 -0.43 -14.99
C ASP A 7 19.95 0.55 -14.77
N GLU A 8 18.74 0.13 -15.14
CA GLU A 8 17.51 0.78 -14.70
C GLU A 8 17.40 0.54 -13.19
N ASP A 9 18.06 1.40 -12.42
CA ASP A 9 17.78 1.60 -11.01
C ASP A 9 16.27 1.87 -10.88
N PRO A 10 15.46 0.95 -10.30
CA PRO A 10 14.07 1.25 -10.07
C PRO A 10 14.05 2.21 -8.89
N ALA A 11 14.00 3.52 -9.20
CA ALA A 11 13.69 4.61 -8.30
C ALA A 11 14.00 4.29 -6.81
N GLY A 12 15.27 4.47 -6.42
CA GLY A 12 15.64 4.50 -5.00
C GLY A 12 14.67 5.39 -4.22
N PRO A 13 14.32 5.02 -2.97
CA PRO A 13 13.10 5.46 -2.32
C PRO A 13 13.06 6.98 -2.23
N ALA A 14 12.13 7.58 -2.96
CA ALA A 14 11.83 9.00 -2.90
C ALA A 14 11.35 9.35 -1.48
N GLY A 15 12.27 9.64 -0.57
CA GLY A 15 12.14 10.38 0.71
C GLY A 15 11.04 10.01 1.72
N GLY A 16 10.14 9.09 1.40
CA GLY A 16 8.89 8.86 2.10
C GLY A 16 8.91 7.66 3.02
N VAL A 17 8.14 7.72 4.10
CA VAL A 17 7.94 6.58 4.99
C VAL A 17 7.06 5.56 4.25
N VAL A 18 7.68 4.43 3.85
CA VAL A 18 7.00 3.36 3.10
C VAL A 18 5.73 2.88 3.80
N ALA A 19 5.73 2.81 5.14
CA ALA A 19 4.55 2.42 5.91
C ALA A 19 3.37 3.38 5.72
N VAL A 20 3.64 4.70 5.67
CA VAL A 20 2.61 5.73 5.42
C VAL A 20 2.07 5.59 4.00
N THR A 21 2.96 5.42 3.01
CA THR A 21 2.53 5.22 1.62
C THR A 21 1.60 4.01 1.48
N ARG A 22 1.94 2.89 2.15
CA ARG A 22 1.09 1.69 2.16
C ARG A 22 -0.23 1.91 2.88
N ALA A 23 -0.26 2.69 3.96
CA ALA A 23 -1.49 3.03 4.67
C ALA A 23 -2.43 3.87 3.78
N LEU A 24 -1.88 4.84 3.04
CA LEU A 24 -2.66 5.64 2.09
C LEU A 24 -3.24 4.77 0.96
N SER A 25 -2.43 3.91 0.35
CA SER A 25 -2.92 2.95 -0.67
C SER A 25 -3.99 2.00 -0.13
N LEU A 26 -3.98 1.70 1.18
CA LEU A 26 -5.04 0.92 1.82
C LEU A 26 -6.36 1.70 1.91
N MET A 27 -6.31 2.99 2.24
CA MET A 27 -7.49 3.84 2.31
C MET A 27 -8.10 4.09 0.92
N GLU A 28 -7.27 4.15 -0.12
CA GLU A 28 -7.71 4.25 -1.51
C GLU A 28 -8.45 2.99 -2.02
N ALA A 29 -8.41 1.87 -1.28
CA ALA A 29 -9.14 0.66 -1.66
C ALA A 29 -10.67 0.76 -1.51
N PHE A 30 -11.15 1.75 -0.76
CA PHE A 30 -12.58 2.00 -0.51
C PHE A 30 -13.17 2.80 -1.66
N ALA A 31 -14.20 2.24 -2.31
CA ALA A 31 -14.89 2.94 -3.39
C ALA A 31 -15.89 3.98 -2.83
N VAL A 32 -16.34 4.89 -3.69
CA VAL A 32 -17.37 5.87 -3.31
C VAL A 32 -18.65 5.13 -2.88
N GLY A 33 -19.12 5.43 -1.67
CA GLY A 33 -20.31 4.79 -1.09
C GLY A 33 -20.04 3.48 -0.36
N GLU A 34 -18.81 2.96 -0.34
CA GLU A 34 -18.43 1.80 0.47
C GLU A 34 -17.89 2.25 1.84
N SER A 35 -18.70 2.10 2.89
CA SER A 35 -18.29 2.41 4.26
C SER A 35 -17.53 1.28 4.95
N THR A 36 -17.57 0.06 4.41
CA THR A 36 -16.92 -1.11 4.99
C THR A 36 -16.34 -2.02 3.91
N LEU A 37 -15.21 -2.65 4.23
CA LEU A 37 -14.57 -3.66 3.39
C LEU A 37 -14.11 -4.84 4.25
N SER A 38 -14.25 -6.05 3.71
CA SER A 38 -13.65 -7.23 4.32
C SER A 38 -12.12 -7.12 4.26
N LEU A 39 -11.42 -7.77 5.20
CA LEU A 39 -9.95 -7.83 5.15
C LEU A 39 -9.44 -8.48 3.85
N ALA A 40 -10.21 -9.42 3.29
CA ALA A 40 -9.85 -10.07 2.03
C ALA A 40 -9.95 -9.10 0.84
N GLU A 41 -11.00 -8.28 0.79
CA GLU A 41 -11.16 -7.23 -0.24
C GLU A 41 -10.09 -6.17 -0.13
N MET A 42 -9.84 -5.72 1.09
CA MET A 42 -8.82 -4.70 1.36
C MET A 42 -7.42 -5.18 0.90
N SER A 43 -7.06 -6.42 1.23
CA SER A 43 -5.80 -7.06 0.82
C SER A 43 -5.69 -7.18 -0.72
N ARG A 44 -6.77 -7.60 -1.39
CA ARG A 44 -6.82 -7.74 -2.85
C ARG A 44 -6.69 -6.39 -3.55
N ARG A 45 -7.50 -5.41 -3.17
CA ARG A 45 -7.58 -4.10 -3.83
C ARG A 45 -6.33 -3.26 -3.61
N ALA A 46 -5.76 -3.29 -2.41
CA ALA A 46 -4.54 -2.55 -2.10
C ALA A 46 -3.23 -3.30 -2.48
N GLY A 47 -3.33 -4.48 -3.07
CA GLY A 47 -2.18 -5.24 -3.58
C GLY A 47 -1.17 -5.66 -2.51
N MET A 48 -1.64 -6.02 -1.31
CA MET A 48 -0.76 -6.38 -0.19
C MET A 48 -1.27 -7.59 0.60
N HIS A 49 -0.38 -8.28 1.31
CA HIS A 49 -0.75 -9.44 2.13
C HIS A 49 -1.76 -9.08 3.22
N LYS A 50 -2.66 -10.02 3.55
CA LYS A 50 -3.68 -9.86 4.60
C LYS A 50 -3.10 -9.42 5.95
N THR A 51 -1.93 -9.96 6.34
CA THR A 51 -1.26 -9.59 7.59
C THR A 51 -0.79 -8.15 7.58
N THR A 52 -0.24 -7.67 6.45
CA THR A 52 0.15 -6.27 6.25
C THR A 52 -1.06 -5.35 6.29
N ALA A 53 -2.12 -5.67 5.54
CA ALA A 53 -3.38 -4.91 5.54
C ALA A 53 -3.98 -4.82 6.95
N LEU A 54 -4.04 -5.94 7.68
CA LEU A 54 -4.57 -5.98 9.05
C LEU A 54 -3.76 -5.10 10.00
N ARG A 55 -2.43 -5.14 9.91
CA ARG A 55 -1.56 -4.30 10.76
C ARG A 55 -1.80 -2.81 10.50
N LEU A 56 -1.86 -2.41 9.24
CA LEU A 56 -2.10 -1.02 8.86
C LEU A 56 -3.51 -0.57 9.27
N ALA A 57 -4.55 -1.37 8.99
CA ALA A 57 -5.93 -1.08 9.40
C ALA A 57 -6.04 -0.93 10.93
N ARG A 58 -5.37 -1.80 11.70
CA ARG A 58 -5.34 -1.69 13.16
C ARG A 58 -4.67 -0.40 13.61
N THR A 59 -3.55 0.00 13.01
CA THR A 59 -2.87 1.26 13.32
C THR A 59 -3.73 2.48 12.98
N LEU A 60 -4.39 2.47 11.82
CA LEU A 60 -5.31 3.54 11.39
C LEU A 60 -6.51 3.65 12.35
N ALA A 61 -7.14 2.54 12.69
CA ALA A 61 -8.25 2.50 13.64
C ALA A 61 -7.86 3.04 15.03
N LEU A 62 -6.67 2.66 15.54
CA LEU A 62 -6.16 3.20 16.81
C LEU A 62 -5.84 4.71 16.72
N SER A 63 -5.58 5.20 15.52
CA SER A 63 -5.32 6.61 15.24
C SER A 63 -6.59 7.37 14.84
N GLN A 64 -7.77 6.72 14.88
CA GLN A 64 -9.08 7.26 14.55
C GLN A 64 -9.24 7.73 13.08
N TYR A 65 -8.60 7.01 12.14
CA TYR A 65 -8.76 7.17 10.69
C TYR A 65 -9.52 6.00 10.06
#